data_AF-A0AA39STY8-F1
#
_entry.id   AF-A0AA39STY8-F1
#
_cell.length_a   1.000
_cell.length_b   1.000
_cell.length_c   1.000
_cell.angle_alpha   90.00
_cell.angle_beta   90.00
_cell.angle_gamma   90.00
#
_symmetry.space_group_name_H-M   'P 1'
#
loop_
_entity.id
_entity.type
_entity.pdbx_description
1 polymer ?
#
loop_
_entity_poly.entity_id
_entity_poly.type
_entity_poly.pdbx_seq_one_letter_code
_entity_poly.pdbx_strand_id
1 'polypeptide(L)'
;MGSSAGGNLAYNVALCAAAAEVDDHDHKHNNLLPLKIRELILHHLAFGGVNRTGSEIRLLNDKILPACVSDLGWELSLPLGADCDYKYCNPMVKGGSKVLNQMM
;
A
#
# COMPACT_ATOMS: atom_id res chain seq x y z
N MET A 1 7.25 7.51 6.13
CA MET A 1 7.82 7.65 4.77
C MET A 1 8.23 6.29 4.25
N GLY A 2 8.22 6.08 2.94
CA GLY A 2 8.83 4.89 2.32
C GLY A 2 9.00 5.05 0.80
N SER A 3 9.84 4.20 0.20
CA SER A 3 10.00 4.15 -1.26
C SER A 3 9.79 2.75 -1.83
N SER A 4 9.25 2.64 -3.04
CA SER A 4 8.95 1.34 -3.69
C SER A 4 8.11 0.44 -2.77
N ALA A 5 8.55 -0.79 -2.52
CA ALA A 5 7.92 -1.71 -1.56
C ALA A 5 7.83 -1.13 -0.14
N GLY A 6 8.83 -0.34 0.29
CA GLY A 6 8.77 0.38 1.57
C GLY A 6 7.69 1.47 1.59
N GLY A 7 7.39 2.06 0.43
CA GLY A 7 6.26 2.98 0.27
C GLY A 7 4.91 2.28 0.40
N ASN A 8 4.78 1.08 -0.18
CA ASN A 8 3.62 0.21 -0.01
C ASN A 8 3.42 -0.16 1.47
N LEU A 9 4.49 -0.55 2.16
CA LEU A 9 4.43 -0.84 3.59
C LEU A 9 4.02 0.40 4.40
N ALA A 10 4.64 1.55 4.15
CA ALA A 10 4.30 2.80 4.84
C ALA A 10 2.83 3.19 4.65
N TYR A 11 2.28 2.99 3.45
CA TYR A 11 0.87 3.20 3.16
C TYR A 11 -0.03 2.26 3.98
N ASN A 12 0.26 0.96 4.02
CA ASN A 12 -0.51 0.00 4.78
C ASN A 12 -0.43 0.24 6.30
N VAL A 13 0.75 0.59 6.83
CA VAL A 13 0.91 0.94 8.25
C VAL A 13 0.09 2.20 8.60
N ALA A 14 0.09 3.21 7.73
CA ALA A 14 -0.71 4.41 7.94
C ALA A 14 -2.22 4.08 7.99
N LEU A 15 -2.70 3.18 7.13
CA LEU A 15 -4.08 2.71 7.17
C LEU A 15 -4.41 1.99 8.48
N CYS A 16 -3.52 1.13 8.98
CA CYS A 16 -3.71 0.44 10.25
C CYS A 16 -3.72 1.42 11.43
N ALA A 17 -2.81 2.39 11.44
CA ALA A 17 -2.75 3.41 12.49
C ALA A 17 -4.02 4.27 12.49
N ALA A 18 -4.51 4.67 11.31
CA ALA A 18 -5.73 5.46 11.16
C ALA A 18 -6.98 4.70 11.66
N ALA A 19 -7.09 3.41 11.32
CA ALA A 19 -8.18 2.60 11.82
C ALA A 19 -8.13 2.47 13.36
N ALA A 20 -6.94 2.29 13.93
CA ALA A 20 -6.77 2.22 15.39
C ALA A 20 -7.11 3.53 16.11
N GLU A 21 -6.94 4.69 15.47
CA GLU A 21 -7.37 5.98 16.02
C GLU A 21 -8.89 6.17 15.99
N VAL A 22 -9.58 5.66 14.95
CA VAL A 22 -11.05 5.77 14.82
C VAL A 22 -11.78 4.85 15.80
N ASP A 23 -11.26 3.65 16.05
CA ASP A 23 -11.92 2.65 16.90
C ASP A 23 -11.85 3.00 18.41
N ASP A 24 -10.97 3.92 18.83
CA ASP A 24 -10.82 4.33 20.24
C ASP A 24 -11.65 5.58 20.58
N HIS A 25 -12.98 5.40 20.63
CA HIS A 25 -13.97 6.44 20.97
C HIS A 25 -13.76 7.12 22.33
N ASP A 26 -13.05 6.48 23.27
CA ASP A 26 -12.78 6.99 24.62
C ASP A 26 -11.31 7.43 24.84
N HIS A 27 -10.47 7.38 23.79
CA HIS A 27 -9.03 7.74 23.83
C HIS A 27 -8.22 7.08 24.95
N LYS A 28 -8.73 5.98 25.52
CA LYS A 28 -8.18 5.33 26.71
C LYS A 28 -7.29 4.13 26.34
N HIS A 29 -7.31 3.70 25.09
CA HIS A 29 -6.55 2.56 24.58
C HIS A 29 -5.94 2.80 23.19
N ASN A 30 -5.64 4.05 22.86
CA ASN A 30 -4.98 4.39 21.61
C ASN A 30 -3.51 4.02 21.79
N ASN A 31 -3.17 2.83 21.29
CA ASN A 31 -1.84 2.23 21.37
C ASN A 31 -0.75 3.07 20.69
N LEU A 32 -1.10 4.10 19.93
CA LEU A 32 -0.13 5.02 19.34
C LEU A 32 0.24 6.17 20.29
N LEU A 33 -0.59 6.58 21.25
CA LEU A 33 -0.23 7.70 22.13
C LEU A 33 1.02 7.40 22.96
N PRO A 34 1.97 8.37 23.10
CA PRO A 34 1.90 9.78 22.68
C PRO A 34 2.37 10.06 21.24
N LEU A 35 2.72 9.04 20.46
CA LEU A 35 3.18 9.17 19.08
C LEU A 35 2.01 9.61 18.18
N LYS A 36 2.22 10.72 17.46
CA LYS A 36 1.27 11.24 16.47
C LYS A 36 1.89 11.21 15.08
N ILE A 37 1.24 10.53 14.14
CA ILE A 37 1.65 10.53 12.74
C ILE A 37 1.17 11.85 12.14
N ARG A 38 2.10 12.70 11.71
CA ARG A 38 1.75 14.00 11.10
C ARG A 38 1.58 13.93 9.60
N GLU A 39 2.45 13.17 8.95
CA GLU A 39 2.56 13.17 7.49
C GLU A 39 2.95 11.79 6.95
N LEU A 40 2.49 11.53 5.71
CA LEU A 40 2.79 10.32 4.97
C LEU A 40 3.45 10.69 3.63
N ILE A 41 4.76 10.45 3.56
CA ILE A 41 5.57 10.70 2.34
C ILE A 41 5.78 9.38 1.59
N LEU A 42 5.32 9.34 0.34
CA LEU A 42 5.19 8.14 -0.48
C LEU A 42 5.97 8.33 -1.80
N HIS A 43 7.17 7.76 -1.89
CA HIS A 43 8.08 7.97 -3.03
C HIS A 43 8.13 6.76 -3.97
N HIS A 44 7.63 6.89 -5.20
CA HIS A 44 7.58 5.81 -6.19
C HIS A 44 6.95 4.53 -5.62
N LEU A 45 5.68 4.59 -5.23
CA LEU A 45 5.01 3.48 -4.56
C LEU A 45 4.85 2.27 -5.46
N ALA A 46 5.18 1.10 -4.91
CA ALA A 46 4.90 -0.17 -5.56
C ALA A 46 3.44 -0.56 -5.33
N PHE A 47 2.65 -0.49 -6.39
CA PHE A 47 1.34 -1.12 -6.50
C PHE A 47 1.28 -1.90 -7.81
N GLY A 48 0.43 -2.91 -7.82
CA GLY A 48 0.16 -3.71 -9.01
C GLY A 48 -1.34 -3.95 -9.16
N GLY A 49 -1.66 -4.92 -10.02
CA GLY A 49 -3.02 -5.37 -10.30
C GLY A 49 -2.97 -6.53 -11.28
N VAL A 50 -4.06 -7.29 -11.37
CA VAL A 50 -4.16 -8.37 -12.37
C VAL A 50 -4.08 -7.83 -13.79
N ASN A 51 -4.71 -6.67 -14.03
CA ASN A 51 -4.70 -6.01 -15.33
C ASN A 51 -3.53 -5.04 -15.44
N ARG A 52 -2.80 -5.12 -16.55
CA ARG A 52 -1.72 -4.17 -16.84
C ARG A 52 -2.27 -2.77 -17.09
N THR A 53 -1.63 -1.81 -16.44
CA THR A 53 -1.81 -0.39 -16.70
C THR A 53 -1.12 0.02 -18.01
N GLY A 54 -1.52 1.17 -18.56
CA GLY A 54 -0.87 1.71 -19.77
C GLY A 54 0.63 1.98 -19.60
N SER A 55 1.08 2.32 -18.38
CA SER A 55 2.51 2.51 -18.09
C SER A 55 3.28 1.19 -18.07
N GLU A 56 2.70 0.12 -17.52
CA GLU A 56 3.35 -1.20 -17.52
C GLU A 56 3.44 -1.78 -18.92
N ILE A 57 2.44 -1.57 -19.78
CA ILE A 57 2.50 -1.97 -21.20
C ILE A 57 3.59 -1.18 -21.92
N ARG A 58 3.65 0.15 -21.73
CA ARG A 58 4.66 1.01 -22.36
C ARG A 58 6.08 0.69 -21.90
N LEU A 59 6.24 0.24 -20.65
CA LEU A 59 7.53 -0.06 -20.02
C LEU A 59 7.77 -1.56 -19.82
N LEU A 60 7.10 -2.40 -20.63
CA LEU A 60 7.13 -3.86 -20.48
C LEU A 60 8.56 -4.44 -20.37
N ASN A 61 9.48 -3.89 -21.16
CA ASN A 61 10.89 -4.27 -21.24
C ASN A 61 11.82 -3.21 -20.62
N ASP A 62 11.38 -2.51 -19.57
CA ASP A 62 12.23 -1.56 -18.86
C ASP A 62 13.54 -2.22 -18.38
N LYS A 63 14.62 -1.45 -18.40
CA LYS A 63 15.97 -1.98 -18.10
C LYS A 63 16.20 -2.24 -16.61
N ILE A 64 15.43 -1.60 -15.75
CA ILE A 64 15.58 -1.65 -14.30
C ILE A 64 14.48 -2.52 -13.69
N LEU A 65 13.23 -2.31 -14.10
CA LEU A 65 12.07 -3.04 -13.60
C LEU A 65 11.15 -3.49 -14.75
N PRO A 66 11.55 -4.51 -15.53
CA PRO A 66 10.69 -5.09 -16.54
C PRO A 66 9.49 -5.78 -15.89
N ALA A 67 8.42 -5.98 -16.67
CA ALA A 67 7.15 -6.51 -16.17
C ALA A 67 7.31 -7.87 -15.47
N CYS A 68 8.14 -8.78 -16.01
CA CYS A 68 8.39 -10.09 -15.41
C CYS A 68 9.05 -10.02 -14.03
N VAL A 69 9.90 -9.02 -13.78
CA VAL A 69 10.53 -8.82 -12.47
C VAL A 69 9.52 -8.27 -11.47
N SER A 70 8.64 -7.36 -11.91
CA SER A 70 7.52 -6.89 -11.08
C SER A 70 6.58 -8.04 -10.71
N ASP A 71 6.22 -8.89 -11.67
CA ASP A 71 5.34 -10.05 -11.44
C ASP A 71 5.93 -11.01 -10.43
N LEU A 72 7.21 -11.38 -10.61
CA LEU A 72 7.91 -12.24 -9.67
C LEU A 72 8.01 -11.61 -8.27
N GLY A 73 8.22 -10.29 -8.20
CA GLY A 73 8.22 -9.56 -6.94
C GLY A 73 6.89 -9.69 -6.19
N TRP A 74 5.77 -9.61 -6.89
CA TRP A 74 4.44 -9.82 -6.31
C TRP A 74 4.18 -11.28 -5.94
N GLU A 75 4.52 -12.23 -6.81
CA GLU A 75 4.36 -13.67 -6.55
C GLU A 75 5.07 -14.10 -5.25
N LEU A 76 6.27 -13.59 -5.00
CA LEU A 76 7.04 -13.89 -3.80
C LEU A 76 6.58 -13.14 -2.54
N SER A 77 5.88 -12.01 -2.71
CA SER A 77 5.45 -11.15 -1.58
C SER A 77 4.03 -11.43 -1.11
N LEU A 78 3.19 -11.99 -1.99
CA LEU A 78 1.79 -12.23 -1.71
C LEU A 78 1.57 -13.59 -1.02
N PRO A 79 0.44 -13.75 -0.29
CA PRO A 79 0.07 -15.05 0.23
C PRO A 79 -0.03 -16.10 -0.88
N LEU A 80 0.30 -17.35 -0.57
CA LEU A 80 0.20 -18.46 -1.52
C LEU A 80 -1.21 -18.54 -2.12
N GLY A 81 -1.29 -18.53 -3.46
CA GLY A 81 -2.54 -18.58 -4.21
C GLY A 81 -3.29 -17.25 -4.34
N ALA A 82 -2.77 -16.16 -3.79
CA ALA A 82 -3.31 -14.82 -4.03
C ALA A 82 -2.82 -14.27 -5.39
N ASP A 83 -3.69 -13.53 -6.07
CA ASP A 83 -3.36 -12.81 -7.30
C ASP A 83 -2.99 -11.34 -7.02
N CYS A 84 -2.61 -10.61 -8.07
CA CYS A 84 -2.23 -9.19 -7.94
C CYS A 84 -3.40 -8.25 -7.59
N ASP A 85 -4.65 -8.71 -7.56
CA ASP A 85 -5.78 -7.93 -7.04
C ASP A 85 -5.99 -8.18 -5.52
N TYR A 86 -5.04 -8.87 -4.89
CA TYR A 86 -4.96 -8.89 -3.43
C TYR A 86 -4.75 -7.48 -2.87
N LYS A 87 -5.40 -7.18 -1.74
CA LYS A 87 -5.47 -5.84 -1.12
C LYS A 87 -4.11 -5.15 -0.87
N TYR A 88 -3.02 -5.90 -0.74
CA TYR A 88 -1.67 -5.36 -0.54
C TYR A 88 -0.96 -5.01 -1.86
N CYS A 89 -1.34 -5.65 -2.95
CA CYS A 89 -0.82 -5.33 -4.29
C CYS A 89 -1.64 -4.23 -4.95
N ASN A 90 -2.98 -4.35 -4.95
CA ASN A 90 -3.88 -3.39 -5.56
C ASN A 90 -4.81 -2.74 -4.51
N PRO A 91 -4.53 -1.48 -4.10
CA PRO A 91 -5.32 -0.81 -3.07
C PRO A 91 -6.71 -0.37 -3.59
N MET A 92 -6.94 -0.41 -4.91
CA MET A 92 -8.15 0.14 -5.53
C MET A 92 -9.26 -0.88 -5.78
N VAL A 93 -9.03 -2.17 -5.52
CA VAL A 93 -9.97 -3.28 -5.84
C VAL A 93 -11.37 -3.10 -5.22
N LYS A 94 -11.48 -2.34 -4.12
CA LYS A 94 -12.76 -2.00 -3.48
C LYS A 94 -13.03 -0.49 -3.40
N GLY A 95 -12.49 0.27 -4.34
CA GLY A 95 -12.66 1.73 -4.41
C GLY A 95 -11.72 2.53 -3.50
N GLY A 96 -10.68 1.89 -2.95
CA GLY A 96 -9.72 2.52 -2.04
C GLY A 96 -10.24 2.68 -0.62
N SER A 97 -9.31 2.75 0.35
CA SER A 97 -9.68 3.05 1.74
C SER A 97 -9.93 4.55 1.93
N LYS A 98 -11.00 4.90 2.65
CA LYS A 98 -11.35 6.28 3.01
C LYS A 98 -10.80 6.73 4.37
N VAL A 99 -10.22 5.78 5.13
CA VAL A 99 -9.79 5.98 6.51
C VAL A 99 -8.66 7.00 6.64
N LEU A 100 -7.77 7.13 5.63
CA LEU A 100 -6.71 8.16 5.67
C LEU A 100 -7.24 9.60 5.65
N ASN A 101 -8.44 9.83 5.12
CA ASN A 101 -9.04 11.18 5.11
C ASN A 101 -9.46 11.65 6.51
N GLN A 102 -9.47 10.75 7.50
CA GLN A 102 -9.90 11.02 8.87
C GLN A 102 -8.71 11.31 9.81
N MET A 103 -7.46 11.17 9.31
CA MET A 103 -6.22 11.49 10.04
C MET A 103 -5.80 12.97 9.94
N MET A 104 -6.51 13.80 9.17
CA MET A 104 -6.20 15.23 8.96
C MET A 104 -7.05 16.15 9.83
#